data_AF-A0A515D1W9-F1
#
_entry.id   AF-A0A515D1W9-F1
#
_cell.length_a   1.000
_cell.length_b   1.000
_cell.length_c   1.000
_cell.angle_alpha   90.00
_cell.angle_beta   90.00
_cell.angle_gamma   90.00
#
_symmetry.space_group_name_H-M   'P 1'
#
loop_
_entity.id
_entity.type
_entity.pdbx_description
1 polymer ?
#
loop_
_entity_poly.entity_id
_entity_poly.type
_entity_poly.pdbx_seq_one_letter_code
_entity_poly.pdbx_strand_id
1 'polypeptide(L)'
;MKGSLAHAALVAGGMMVTGAVMASSLVLPSAQSLAGQWLVANAEQQCQIEFLAGEQSEINGYSLVDRQHCLEKVLTAEVVGWRPAPDGIALLRADGSTLAFFSRDGDIYRNQLGADDGLTLKALV
;
A
#
# COMPACT_ATOMS: atom_id res chain seq x y z
N MET A 1 8.94 34.50 -70.47
CA MET A 1 10.34 34.14 -70.15
C MET A 1 10.31 33.18 -68.98
N LYS A 2 10.78 31.94 -69.17
CA LYS A 2 10.71 30.83 -68.21
C LYS A 2 11.93 30.90 -67.28
N GLY A 3 11.72 31.08 -65.99
CA GLY A 3 12.77 31.02 -64.97
C GLY A 3 12.76 29.65 -64.28
N SER A 4 13.86 28.92 -64.43
CA SER A 4 14.19 27.68 -63.72
C SER A 4 14.86 28.02 -62.40
N LEU A 5 14.48 27.39 -61.28
CA LEU A 5 15.35 27.15 -60.12
C LEU A 5 14.88 25.91 -59.34
N ALA A 6 15.70 24.86 -59.33
CA ALA A 6 15.60 23.75 -58.39
C ALA A 6 16.41 24.09 -57.13
N HIS A 7 15.86 23.85 -55.94
CA HIS A 7 16.63 23.79 -54.70
C HIS A 7 16.14 22.62 -53.85
N ALA A 8 17.01 21.65 -53.67
CA ALA A 8 16.86 20.54 -52.74
C ALA A 8 16.98 21.04 -51.30
N ALA A 9 16.05 20.66 -50.43
CA ALA A 9 16.16 20.88 -49.00
C ALA A 9 16.25 19.53 -48.29
N LEU A 10 17.45 19.22 -47.79
CA LEU A 10 17.72 18.17 -46.82
C LEU A 10 17.09 18.58 -45.48
N VAL A 11 16.14 17.81 -44.95
CA VAL A 11 15.71 17.96 -43.55
C VAL A 11 16.24 16.79 -42.75
N ALA A 12 17.08 17.14 -41.78
CA ALA A 12 17.82 16.26 -40.90
C ALA A 12 16.92 15.35 -40.06
N GLY A 13 17.25 14.06 -39.99
CA GLY A 13 16.63 13.11 -39.08
C GLY A 13 17.03 13.40 -37.63
N GLY A 14 16.10 13.90 -36.82
CA GLY A 14 16.26 14.00 -35.38
C GLY A 14 15.98 12.64 -34.73
N MET A 15 17.02 11.97 -34.25
CA MET A 15 16.88 10.76 -33.43
C MET A 15 16.39 11.21 -32.04
N MET A 16 15.10 11.05 -31.76
CA MET A 16 14.56 11.26 -30.42
C MET A 16 15.10 10.16 -29.51
N VAL A 17 15.82 10.55 -28.46
CA VAL A 17 16.34 9.66 -27.42
C VAL A 17 15.17 8.99 -26.71
N THR A 18 14.99 7.68 -26.90
CA THR A 18 14.07 6.88 -26.08
C THR A 18 14.70 6.70 -24.71
N GLY A 19 14.38 7.60 -23.78
CA GLY A 19 14.74 7.45 -22.37
C GLY A 19 14.14 6.16 -21.83
N ALA A 20 14.99 5.24 -21.39
CA ALA A 20 14.55 4.04 -20.69
C ALA A 20 13.98 4.46 -19.33
N VAL A 21 12.67 4.33 -19.15
CA VAL A 21 12.04 4.47 -17.84
C VAL A 21 12.38 3.21 -17.05
N MET A 22 13.26 3.31 -16.05
CA MET A 22 13.54 2.19 -15.15
C MET A 22 12.33 2.02 -14.22
N ALA A 23 11.64 0.88 -14.33
CA ALA A 23 10.64 0.49 -13.34
C ALA A 23 11.36 0.06 -12.06
N SER A 24 11.50 0.97 -11.09
CA SER A 24 11.99 0.64 -9.76
C SER A 24 10.90 -0.11 -8.99
N SER A 25 11.18 -1.34 -8.58
CA SER A 25 10.26 -2.14 -7.75
C SER A 25 10.38 -1.75 -6.28
N LEU A 26 9.26 -1.71 -5.57
CA LEU A 26 9.24 -1.55 -4.12
C LEU A 26 9.62 -2.87 -3.44
N VAL A 27 10.35 -2.76 -2.33
CA VAL A 27 10.72 -3.91 -1.50
C VAL A 27 9.51 -4.34 -0.67
N LEU A 28 9.19 -5.63 -0.70
CA LEU A 28 8.19 -6.22 0.20
C LEU A 28 8.78 -6.37 1.61
N PRO A 29 8.22 -5.72 2.64
CA PRO A 29 8.67 -5.91 4.02
C PRO A 29 8.41 -7.34 4.51
N SER A 30 9.29 -7.88 5.35
CA SER A 30 9.05 -9.16 6.03
C SER A 30 8.03 -8.99 7.15
N ALA A 31 7.27 -10.05 7.47
CA ALA A 31 6.35 -9.99 8.59
C ALA A 31 7.06 -9.73 9.93
N GLN A 32 8.27 -10.26 10.11
CA GLN A 32 9.06 -10.02 11.31
C GLN A 32 9.43 -8.54 11.48
N SER A 33 9.62 -7.81 10.38
CA SER A 33 9.94 -6.37 10.43
C SER A 33 8.73 -5.49 10.80
N LEU A 34 7.51 -6.01 10.67
CA LEU A 34 6.26 -5.31 10.96
C LEU A 34 5.52 -5.87 12.18
N ALA A 35 5.98 -6.98 12.75
CA ALA A 35 5.40 -7.56 13.95
C ALA A 35 5.58 -6.62 15.16
N GLY A 36 4.60 -6.59 16.05
CA GLY A 36 4.60 -5.69 17.21
C GLY A 36 3.22 -5.11 17.49
N GLN A 37 3.19 -4.07 18.33
CA GLN A 37 1.97 -3.39 18.74
C GLN A 37 1.60 -2.29 17.73
N TRP A 38 0.32 -2.20 17.41
CA TRP A 38 -0.22 -1.24 16.46
C TRP A 38 -1.51 -0.62 16.98
N LEU A 39 -1.81 0.57 16.48
CA LEU A 39 -3.04 1.29 16.73
C LEU A 39 -3.82 1.43 15.43
N VAL A 40 -5.02 0.87 15.38
CA VAL A 40 -6.00 1.12 14.32
C VAL A 40 -6.98 2.17 14.81
N ALA A 41 -7.20 3.23 14.04
CA ALA A 41 -8.10 4.30 14.45
C ALA A 41 -8.96 4.78 13.29
N ASN A 42 -10.19 5.21 13.61
CA ASN A 42 -11.04 6.04 12.76
C ASN A 42 -11.30 7.38 13.47
N ALA A 43 -12.22 8.19 12.94
CA ALA A 43 -12.55 9.50 13.53
C ALA A 43 -13.12 9.43 14.96
N GLU A 44 -13.69 8.29 15.38
CA GLU A 44 -14.45 8.17 16.63
C GLU A 44 -13.71 7.37 17.72
N GLN A 45 -12.87 6.42 17.32
CA GLN A 45 -12.35 5.39 18.21
C GLN A 45 -10.99 4.86 17.75
N GLN A 46 -10.27 4.27 18.70
CA GLN A 46 -8.96 3.67 18.50
C GLN A 46 -8.94 2.28 19.10
N CYS A 47 -8.19 1.37 18.49
CA CYS A 47 -8.06 -0.02 18.91
C CYS A 47 -6.60 -0.45 18.82
N GLN A 48 -6.06 -0.92 19.94
CA GLN A 48 -4.71 -1.47 19.98
C GLN A 48 -4.74 -2.96 19.63
N ILE A 49 -3.90 -3.34 18.67
CA ILE A 49 -3.77 -4.70 18.17
C ILE A 49 -2.29 -5.10 18.12
N GLU A 50 -2.04 -6.39 17.96
CA GLU A 50 -0.70 -6.94 17.83
C GLU A 50 -0.58 -7.74 16.53
N PHE A 51 0.37 -7.36 15.68
CA PHE A 51 0.77 -8.14 14.53
C PHE A 51 1.79 -9.19 14.95
N LEU A 52 1.47 -10.45 14.71
CA LEU A 52 2.38 -11.57 14.91
C LEU A 52 2.94 -12.02 13.56
N ALA A 53 4.18 -12.51 13.55
CA ALA A 53 4.83 -13.04 12.35
C ALA A 53 4.55 -14.54 12.10
N GLY A 54 3.60 -15.14 12.85
CA GLY A 54 3.18 -16.52 12.64
C GLY A 54 2.27 -16.64 11.42
N GLU A 55 2.71 -17.39 10.41
CA GLU A 55 1.96 -17.63 9.18
C GLU A 55 0.60 -18.31 9.43
N GLN A 56 -0.40 -17.91 8.66
CA GLN A 56 -1.70 -18.57 8.55
C GLN A 56 -1.97 -18.88 7.08
N SER A 57 -1.80 -20.15 6.70
CA SER A 57 -1.96 -20.60 5.32
C SER A 57 -3.38 -20.37 4.78
N GLU A 58 -4.39 -20.49 5.64
CA GLU A 58 -5.81 -20.39 5.29
C GLU A 58 -6.18 -19.03 4.69
N ILE A 59 -5.52 -17.97 5.16
CA ILE A 59 -5.75 -16.58 4.71
C ILE A 59 -4.61 -16.04 3.85
N ASN A 60 -3.59 -16.87 3.57
CA ASN A 60 -2.35 -16.47 2.92
C ASN A 60 -1.79 -15.17 3.54
N GLY A 61 -1.56 -15.21 4.86
CA GLY A 61 -1.18 -14.05 5.66
C GLY A 61 -0.59 -14.44 7.00
N TYR A 62 -0.68 -13.53 7.96
CA TYR A 62 -0.08 -13.66 9.29
C TYR A 62 -1.11 -13.35 10.38
N SER A 63 -0.84 -13.86 11.57
CA SER A 63 -1.76 -13.75 12.70
C SER A 63 -1.83 -12.34 13.28
N LEU A 64 -3.03 -11.95 13.69
CA LEU A 64 -3.33 -10.69 14.37
C LEU A 64 -4.00 -11.00 15.71
N VAL A 65 -3.65 -10.26 16.75
CA VAL A 65 -4.30 -10.37 18.06
C VAL A 65 -4.96 -9.04 18.41
N ASP A 66 -6.27 -9.08 18.63
CA ASP A 66 -7.04 -8.00 19.24
C ASP A 66 -7.48 -8.44 20.63
N ARG A 67 -6.68 -8.12 21.66
CA ARG A 67 -6.97 -8.55 23.05
C ARG A 67 -8.20 -7.84 23.63
N GLN A 68 -8.52 -6.66 23.11
CA GLN A 68 -9.58 -5.80 23.62
C GLN A 68 -10.91 -6.03 22.89
N HIS A 69 -10.91 -6.83 21.81
CA HIS A 69 -12.06 -7.08 20.95
C HIS A 69 -12.72 -5.77 20.47
N CYS A 70 -11.88 -4.77 20.15
CA CYS A 70 -12.32 -3.45 19.70
C CYS A 70 -12.29 -3.27 18.19
N LEU A 71 -11.58 -4.14 17.46
CA LEU A 71 -11.27 -3.93 16.05
C LEU A 71 -12.53 -4.00 15.17
N GLU A 72 -13.46 -4.90 15.52
CA GLU A 72 -14.77 -4.99 14.86
C GLU A 72 -15.58 -3.69 14.99
N LYS A 73 -15.44 -2.94 16.09
CA LYS A 73 -16.12 -1.65 16.25
C LYS A 73 -15.52 -0.57 15.35
N VAL A 74 -14.19 -0.62 15.13
CA VAL A 74 -13.48 0.34 14.26
C VAL A 74 -13.74 0.05 12.78
N LEU A 75 -13.75 -1.23 12.40
CA LEU A 75 -13.82 -1.70 11.00
C LEU A 75 -15.19 -2.23 10.57
N THR A 76 -16.15 -2.33 11.49
CA THR A 76 -17.51 -2.87 11.28
C THR A 76 -17.55 -4.31 10.73
N ALA A 77 -16.45 -5.05 10.89
CA ALA A 77 -16.32 -6.43 10.47
C ALA A 77 -15.16 -7.11 11.22
N GLU A 78 -15.22 -8.44 11.31
CA GLU A 78 -14.17 -9.26 11.90
C GLU A 78 -12.88 -9.24 11.06
N VAL A 79 -11.74 -9.13 11.75
CA VAL A 79 -10.41 -9.26 11.17
C VAL A 79 -9.70 -10.40 11.87
N VAL A 80 -9.16 -11.33 11.09
CA VAL A 80 -8.49 -12.53 11.62
C VAL A 80 -6.98 -12.52 11.40
N GLY A 81 -6.49 -11.61 10.55
CA GLY A 81 -5.08 -11.57 10.20
C GLY A 81 -4.70 -10.37 9.35
N TRP A 82 -3.45 -10.36 8.93
CA TRP A 82 -2.84 -9.27 8.17
C TRP A 82 -1.86 -9.78 7.13
N ARG A 83 -1.53 -8.94 6.14
CA ARG A 83 -0.52 -9.24 5.12
C ARG A 83 0.27 -7.99 4.72
N PRO A 84 1.61 -8.03 4.72
CA PRO A 84 2.42 -6.95 4.18
C PRO A 84 2.27 -6.84 2.66
N ALA A 85 2.37 -5.62 2.15
CA ALA A 85 2.53 -5.29 0.75
C ALA A 85 3.72 -4.34 0.59
N PRO A 86 4.30 -4.21 -0.62
CA PRO A 86 5.43 -3.31 -0.84
C PRO A 86 5.14 -1.84 -0.49
N ASP A 87 3.89 -1.43 -0.64
CA ASP A 87 3.40 -0.07 -0.44
C ASP A 87 2.42 0.07 0.73
N GLY A 88 2.20 -0.98 1.52
CA GLY A 88 1.17 -0.94 2.55
C GLY A 88 0.99 -2.22 3.35
N ILE A 89 -0.14 -2.30 4.04
CA ILE A 89 -0.53 -3.44 4.88
C ILE A 89 -2.03 -3.72 4.66
N ALA A 90 -2.38 -4.97 4.43
CA ALA A 90 -3.77 -5.43 4.36
C ALA A 90 -4.20 -6.04 5.70
N LEU A 91 -5.40 -5.71 6.16
CA LEU A 91 -6.15 -6.47 7.17
C LEU A 91 -7.12 -7.42 6.46
N LEU A 92 -7.20 -8.66 6.95
CA LEU A 92 -7.81 -9.78 6.23
C LEU A 92 -9.05 -10.32 6.96
N ARG A 93 -10.03 -10.73 6.16
CA ARG A 93 -11.17 -11.55 6.62
C ARG A 93 -10.78 -13.03 6.72
N ALA A 94 -11.66 -13.83 7.31
CA ALA A 94 -11.50 -15.28 7.48
C ALA A 94 -11.31 -16.06 6.16
N ASP A 95 -11.77 -15.51 5.03
CA ASP A 95 -11.59 -16.11 3.70
C ASP A 95 -10.29 -15.66 3.00
N GLY A 96 -9.43 -14.91 3.68
CA GLY A 96 -8.18 -14.37 3.13
C GLY A 96 -8.34 -13.13 2.23
N SER A 97 -9.57 -12.68 2.01
CA SER A 97 -9.83 -11.44 1.28
C SER A 97 -9.44 -10.21 2.10
N THR A 98 -9.01 -9.15 1.41
CA THR A 98 -8.69 -7.87 2.06
C THR A 98 -9.98 -7.20 2.55
N LEU A 99 -10.06 -6.94 3.85
CA LEU A 99 -11.10 -6.07 4.44
C LEU A 99 -10.73 -4.60 4.26
N ALA A 100 -9.50 -4.25 4.63
CA ALA A 100 -8.97 -2.89 4.57
C ALA A 100 -7.50 -2.93 4.13
N PHE A 101 -7.15 -2.09 3.17
CA PHE A 101 -5.75 -1.88 2.78
C PHE A 101 -5.31 -0.51 3.29
N PHE A 102 -4.14 -0.45 3.92
CA PHE A 102 -3.54 0.78 4.42
C PHE A 102 -2.26 1.06 3.64
N SER A 103 -2.27 2.09 2.81
CA SER A 103 -1.10 2.55 2.08
C SER A 103 -0.13 3.28 3.03
N ARG A 104 1.17 3.08 2.84
CA ARG A 104 2.21 3.77 3.60
C ARG A 104 2.22 5.26 3.25
N ASP A 105 2.10 6.11 4.26
CA ASP A 105 2.14 7.58 4.19
C ASP A 105 3.11 8.11 5.28
N GLY A 106 4.41 8.09 4.95
CA GLY A 106 5.47 8.36 5.93
C GLY A 106 5.50 7.30 7.04
N ASP A 107 5.32 7.75 8.28
CA ASP A 107 5.35 6.90 9.49
C ASP A 107 3.97 6.33 9.86
N ILE A 108 2.92 6.70 9.12
CA ILE A 108 1.54 6.25 9.34
C ILE A 108 1.07 5.52 8.09
N TYR A 109 0.15 4.57 8.24
CA TYR A 109 -0.52 3.95 7.11
C TYR A 109 -1.99 4.40 7.08
N ARG A 110 -2.53 4.64 5.88
CA ARG A 110 -3.88 5.19 5.69
C ARG A 110 -4.66 4.38 4.67
N ASN A 111 -5.94 4.14 4.95
CA ASN A 111 -6.82 3.47 4.00
C ASN A 111 -7.21 4.38 2.82
N GLN A 112 -7.34 5.68 3.07
CA GLN A 112 -7.59 6.70 2.06
C GLN A 112 -6.58 7.82 2.22
N LEU A 113 -5.80 8.08 1.17
CA LEU A 113 -4.79 9.15 1.19
C LEU A 113 -5.47 10.52 1.13
N GLY A 114 -5.09 11.42 2.03
CA GLY A 114 -5.61 12.80 2.08
C GLY A 114 -7.00 12.98 2.71
N ALA A 115 -7.61 11.91 3.24
CA ALA A 115 -8.84 12.00 4.03
C ALA A 115 -8.52 12.08 5.53
N ASP A 116 -9.10 13.06 6.22
CA ASP A 116 -8.88 13.29 7.66
C ASP A 116 -9.70 12.35 8.55
N ASP A 117 -10.79 11.80 8.02
CA ASP A 117 -11.71 10.86 8.70
C ASP A 117 -11.47 9.38 8.34
N GLY A 118 -10.48 9.12 7.49
CA GLY A 118 -10.11 7.79 7.05
C GLY A 118 -9.49 6.92 8.15
N LEU A 119 -9.51 5.61 7.92
CA LEU A 119 -8.83 4.66 8.81
C LEU A 119 -7.31 4.87 8.78
N THR A 120 -6.71 4.87 9.95
CA THR A 120 -5.26 4.94 10.14
C THR A 120 -4.74 3.71 10.88
N LEU A 121 -3.50 3.35 10.57
CA LEU A 121 -2.75 2.27 11.20
C LEU A 121 -1.36 2.81 11.55
N LYS A 122 -0.99 2.77 12.83
CA LYS A 122 0.27 3.34 13.34
C LYS A 122 0.96 2.36 14.28
N ALA A 123 2.27 2.17 14.10
CA ALA A 123 3.07 1.37 15.01
C ALA A 123 3.16 2.05 16.39
N LEU A 124 2.99 1.26 17.45
CA LEU A 124 3.25 1.67 18.83
C LEU A 124 4.65 1.14 19.17
N VAL A 125 5.62 2.04 19.22
CA VAL A 125 7.05 1.78 19.47
C VAL A 125 7.28 0.88 20.67
#